data_AF-A0A924ZMI6-F1
#
_entry.id   AF-A0A924ZMI6-F1
#
_cell.length_a   1.000
_cell.length_b   1.000
_cell.length_c   1.000
_cell.angle_alpha   90.00
_cell.angle_beta   90.00
_cell.angle_gamma   90.00
#
_symmetry.space_group_name_H-M   'P 1'
#
loop_
_entity.id
_entity.type
_entity.pdbx_description
1 polymer ?
#
loop_
_entity_poly.entity_id
_entity_poly.type
_entity_poly.pdbx_seq_one_letter_code
_entity_poly.pdbx_strand_id
1 'polypeptide(L)'
;MTVYFIIGEMLRPLSCLIKIMNFERWLISVIAGIFLALMALTISSKKPLCIDSKIVDKIDRITATSVETVYRCSLTQPTAYSRYFDENKDQFESRIESIALFLRAIDPYKKNLQIRINELQPILFKISDHQIEIGSQLFNSSLHFERALVKVWLQERVKKDPDSQRLFIEVAADFLMYAANGSLEIEDPILKVKTKIGGARWPQVLKSRDGYCESPWKASEHYADCAQIKNSENLNSDLLLSLSLRPLMTSVWVKAYAELNYKEKSRFISLLPRYLQTQQLSSEKAIRMVMTDTHPLKQGMMNIKKMTDLMNSSSLIQNEKEYREFYSRVALNLQQSGVSDSFAEAYFDFLFEYPDHISTNSPLFKNLEKAAYQFPQLQIAIKDKEQIWILPGTSGLPLHSFDQIRTQQHIFLACLGLKEIEMQQFFNHAEKLLLIKGCDQNKNTDYNALISQGIQNFSRKNKHLAFIQFHLPSFESKAKELLHIKNFFDLVQSRDVSKPEFQTLGWRNIEWYEDSQAYKPQAVVDAIELFRTETN
;
A
#
# COMPACT_ATOMS: atom_id res chain seq x y z
N MET A 1 -56.21 -94.34 -42.12
CA MET A 1 -56.63 -93.34 -41.12
C MET A 1 -55.41 -93.07 -40.25
N THR A 2 -54.39 -92.34 -40.70
CA THR A 2 -54.37 -90.95 -41.19
C THR A 2 -54.85 -90.00 -40.08
N VAL A 3 -53.98 -89.05 -39.72
CA VAL A 3 -54.09 -88.02 -38.65
C VAL A 3 -53.30 -88.36 -37.37
N TYR A 4 -51.97 -88.50 -37.46
CA TYR A 4 -51.06 -88.27 -36.31
C TYR A 4 -49.63 -87.86 -36.76
N PHE A 5 -49.48 -87.33 -37.99
CA PHE A 5 -48.16 -87.13 -38.61
C PHE A 5 -47.85 -85.67 -39.01
N ILE A 6 -48.65 -84.68 -38.61
CA ILE A 6 -48.44 -83.27 -39.05
C ILE A 6 -48.15 -82.29 -37.90
N ILE A 7 -48.28 -82.68 -36.63
CA ILE A 7 -48.01 -81.76 -35.51
C ILE A 7 -46.56 -81.91 -34.96
N GLY A 8 -45.89 -83.02 -35.24
CA GLY A 8 -44.55 -83.32 -34.68
C GLY A 8 -43.36 -82.60 -35.34
N GLU A 9 -43.48 -82.18 -36.61
CA GLU A 9 -42.37 -81.53 -37.33
C GLU A 9 -42.39 -80.00 -37.30
N MET A 10 -43.50 -79.37 -36.90
CA MET A 10 -43.57 -77.91 -36.75
C MET A 10 -43.02 -77.39 -35.40
N LEU A 11 -42.74 -78.27 -34.43
CA LEU A 11 -42.26 -77.86 -33.09
C LEU A 11 -40.73 -77.93 -32.89
N ARG A 12 -39.98 -78.53 -33.83
CA ARG A 12 -38.51 -78.55 -33.78
C ARG A 12 -37.85 -77.17 -33.94
N PRO A 13 -38.31 -76.24 -34.81
CA PRO A 13 -37.71 -74.90 -34.91
C PRO A 13 -37.99 -74.04 -33.66
N LEU A 14 -39.13 -74.25 -32.99
CA LEU A 14 -39.51 -73.54 -31.76
C LEU A 14 -38.61 -73.88 -30.57
N SER A 15 -38.19 -75.14 -30.43
CA SER A 15 -37.27 -75.54 -29.34
C SER A 15 -35.85 -74.97 -29.50
N CYS A 16 -35.42 -74.71 -30.75
CA CYS A 16 -34.13 -74.11 -31.06
C CYS A 16 -34.17 -72.58 -30.89
N LEU A 17 -35.26 -71.93 -31.31
CA LEU A 17 -35.53 -70.51 -31.05
C LEU A 17 -35.65 -70.21 -29.54
N ILE A 18 -36.28 -71.09 -28.75
CA ILE A 18 -36.38 -70.94 -27.28
C ILE A 18 -35.00 -71.10 -26.60
N LYS A 19 -34.14 -72.00 -27.11
CA LYS A 19 -32.76 -72.14 -26.61
C LYS A 19 -31.86 -70.95 -26.98
N ILE A 20 -32.00 -70.40 -28.18
CA ILE A 20 -31.28 -69.20 -28.62
C ILE A 20 -31.78 -67.96 -27.85
N MET A 21 -33.09 -67.80 -27.67
CA MET A 21 -33.67 -66.72 -26.85
C MET A 21 -33.29 -66.82 -25.37
N ASN A 22 -33.16 -68.03 -24.81
CA ASN A 22 -32.68 -68.21 -23.43
C ASN A 22 -31.19 -67.94 -23.29
N PHE A 23 -30.39 -68.26 -24.31
CA PHE A 23 -28.96 -67.92 -24.35
C PHE A 23 -28.74 -66.41 -24.48
N GLU A 24 -29.52 -65.73 -25.34
CA GLU A 24 -29.49 -64.26 -25.45
C GLU A 24 -29.93 -63.57 -24.15
N ARG A 25 -31.00 -64.05 -23.50
CA ARG A 25 -31.43 -63.51 -22.19
C ARG A 25 -30.38 -63.73 -21.09
N TRP A 26 -29.70 -64.87 -21.10
CA TRP A 26 -28.61 -65.16 -20.18
C TRP A 26 -27.40 -64.26 -20.46
N LEU A 27 -27.02 -64.09 -21.74
CA LEU A 27 -25.93 -63.22 -22.17
C LEU A 27 -26.21 -61.75 -21.79
N ILE A 28 -27.44 -61.26 -22.04
CA ILE A 28 -27.86 -59.89 -21.66
C ILE A 28 -27.82 -59.72 -20.13
N SER A 29 -28.26 -60.72 -19.37
CA SER A 29 -28.22 -60.66 -17.90
C SER A 29 -26.79 -60.64 -17.35
N VAL A 30 -25.88 -61.42 -17.96
CA VAL A 30 -24.45 -61.42 -17.59
C VAL A 30 -23.79 -60.10 -17.97
N ILE A 31 -24.05 -59.57 -19.17
CA ILE A 31 -23.53 -58.26 -19.61
C ILE A 31 -24.05 -57.14 -18.70
N ALA A 32 -25.35 -57.15 -18.36
CA ALA A 32 -25.93 -56.18 -17.42
C ALA A 32 -25.33 -56.31 -16.01
N GLY A 33 -25.09 -57.54 -15.54
CA GLY A 33 -24.41 -57.79 -14.27
C GLY A 33 -22.97 -57.29 -14.25
N ILE A 34 -22.20 -57.52 -15.33
CA ILE A 34 -20.83 -57.01 -15.49
C ILE A 34 -20.83 -55.48 -15.59
N PHE A 35 -21.78 -54.89 -16.31
CA PHE A 35 -21.91 -53.44 -16.43
C PHE A 35 -22.26 -52.81 -15.07
N LEU A 36 -23.18 -53.39 -14.30
CA LEU A 36 -23.49 -52.96 -12.95
C LEU A 36 -22.30 -53.14 -11.99
N ALA A 37 -21.55 -54.23 -12.10
CA ALA A 37 -20.34 -54.46 -11.34
C ALA A 37 -19.24 -53.45 -11.70
N LEU A 38 -19.05 -53.12 -12.97
CA LEU A 38 -18.11 -52.09 -13.46
C LEU A 38 -18.54 -50.69 -13.03
N MET A 39 -19.85 -50.39 -13.05
CA MET A 39 -20.39 -49.13 -12.51
C MET A 39 -20.18 -49.05 -11.00
N ALA A 40 -20.41 -50.14 -10.26
CA ALA A 40 -20.16 -50.20 -8.82
C ALA A 40 -18.66 -50.09 -8.49
N LEU A 41 -17.79 -50.72 -9.28
CA LEU A 41 -16.33 -50.62 -9.16
C LEU A 41 -15.83 -49.21 -9.49
N THR A 42 -16.33 -48.58 -10.56
CA THR A 42 -15.94 -47.21 -10.92
C THR A 42 -16.39 -46.21 -9.85
N ILE A 43 -17.61 -46.34 -9.31
CA ILE A 43 -18.10 -45.54 -8.19
C ILE A 43 -17.28 -45.79 -6.91
N SER A 44 -16.92 -47.05 -6.61
CA SER A 44 -16.11 -47.41 -5.44
C SER A 44 -14.62 -47.09 -5.60
N SER A 45 -14.12 -46.95 -6.83
CA SER A 45 -12.73 -46.63 -7.14
C SER A 45 -12.44 -45.13 -7.15
N LYS A 46 -13.47 -44.28 -7.01
CA LYS A 46 -13.25 -42.84 -6.82
C LYS A 46 -12.51 -42.64 -5.50
N LYS A 47 -11.22 -42.30 -5.59
CA LYS A 47 -10.41 -41.97 -4.42
C LYS A 47 -11.14 -40.91 -3.59
N PRO A 48 -11.17 -41.03 -2.25
CA PRO A 48 -11.80 -40.01 -1.42
C PRO A 48 -11.14 -38.66 -1.71
N LEU A 49 -11.95 -37.61 -1.89
CA LEU A 49 -11.43 -36.26 -2.02
C LEU A 49 -10.71 -35.90 -0.73
N CYS A 50 -9.40 -35.68 -0.85
CA CYS A 50 -8.51 -35.33 0.24
C CYS A 50 -7.39 -34.45 -0.27
N ILE A 51 -6.77 -33.68 0.63
CA ILE A 51 -5.62 -32.81 0.34
C ILE A 51 -4.35 -33.45 0.87
N ASP A 52 -3.33 -33.57 0.03
CA ASP A 52 -1.98 -33.95 0.42
C ASP A 52 -1.23 -32.71 0.96
N SER A 53 -1.47 -32.41 2.23
CA SER A 53 -0.77 -31.34 2.93
C SER A 53 -0.22 -31.87 4.25
N LYS A 54 0.99 -31.45 4.61
CA LYS A 54 1.55 -31.76 5.93
C LYS A 54 1.20 -30.74 7.00
N ILE A 55 0.63 -29.58 6.61
CA ILE A 55 0.40 -28.45 7.51
C ILE A 55 -1.08 -28.06 7.64
N VAL A 56 -1.95 -28.54 6.74
CA VAL A 56 -3.40 -28.28 6.79
C VAL A 56 -4.12 -29.58 7.08
N ASP A 57 -4.96 -29.61 8.13
CA ASP A 57 -5.78 -30.77 8.48
C ASP A 57 -7.14 -30.77 7.78
N LYS A 58 -7.72 -29.58 7.58
CA LYS A 58 -9.11 -29.41 7.11
C LYS A 58 -9.26 -28.13 6.29
N ILE A 59 -10.00 -28.21 5.19
CA ILE A 59 -10.52 -27.05 4.45
C ILE A 59 -12.04 -27.16 4.34
N ASP A 60 -12.73 -26.13 4.80
CA ASP A 60 -14.17 -25.93 4.63
C ASP A 60 -14.41 -24.84 3.58
N ARG A 61 -15.35 -25.07 2.66
CA ARG A 61 -15.90 -24.07 1.75
C ARG A 61 -17.36 -23.83 2.09
N ILE A 62 -17.68 -22.62 2.51
CA ILE A 62 -19.01 -22.21 2.95
C ILE A 62 -19.70 -21.49 1.79
N THR A 63 -20.79 -22.07 1.29
CA THR A 63 -21.65 -21.51 0.24
C THR A 63 -23.02 -21.14 0.82
N ALA A 64 -23.90 -20.56 0.00
CA ALA A 64 -25.27 -20.25 0.41
C ALA A 64 -26.11 -21.49 0.75
N THR A 65 -25.80 -22.63 0.13
CA THR A 65 -26.64 -23.84 0.18
C THR A 65 -26.00 -24.98 0.96
N SER A 66 -24.69 -24.97 1.13
CA SER A 66 -23.96 -26.10 1.72
C SER A 66 -22.58 -25.69 2.25
N VAL A 67 -22.03 -26.54 3.12
CA VAL A 67 -20.61 -26.53 3.50
C VAL A 67 -19.95 -27.75 2.88
N GLU A 68 -19.01 -27.51 1.98
CA GLU A 68 -18.19 -28.56 1.37
C GLU A 68 -16.90 -28.68 2.18
N THR A 69 -16.49 -29.91 2.54
CA THR A 69 -15.33 -30.12 3.40
C THR A 69 -14.39 -31.14 2.78
N VAL A 70 -13.09 -30.86 2.89
CA VAL A 70 -12.02 -31.81 2.55
C VAL A 70 -11.00 -31.89 3.69
N TYR A 71 -10.57 -33.11 4.00
CA TYR A 71 -9.56 -33.38 5.03
C TYR A 71 -8.22 -33.75 4.41
N ARG A 72 -7.18 -33.66 5.22
CA ARG A 72 -5.87 -34.22 4.89
C ARG A 72 -5.95 -35.71 4.60
N CYS A 73 -5.29 -36.17 3.53
CA CYS A 73 -5.32 -37.58 3.11
C CYS A 73 -4.90 -38.57 4.20
N SER A 74 -3.95 -38.21 5.07
CA SER A 74 -3.48 -39.08 6.16
C SER A 74 -4.48 -39.26 7.30
N LEU A 75 -5.55 -38.46 7.37
CA LEU A 75 -6.59 -38.60 8.40
C LEU A 75 -7.61 -39.70 8.07
N THR A 76 -7.66 -40.17 6.82
CA THR A 76 -8.58 -41.24 6.35
C THR A 76 -10.05 -41.02 6.72
N GLN A 77 -10.50 -39.76 6.79
CA GLN A 77 -11.88 -39.42 7.10
C GLN A 77 -12.73 -39.41 5.82
N PRO A 78 -13.95 -40.01 5.83
CA PRO A 78 -14.84 -39.96 4.69
C PRO A 78 -15.36 -38.54 4.46
N THR A 79 -15.34 -38.09 3.20
CA THR A 79 -15.78 -36.77 2.76
C THR A 79 -16.84 -36.91 1.67
N ALA A 80 -17.86 -36.04 1.72
CA ALA A 80 -18.82 -35.95 0.62
C ALA A 80 -18.11 -35.44 -0.63
N TYR A 81 -18.53 -35.92 -1.81
CA TYR A 81 -17.96 -35.46 -3.07
C TYR A 81 -18.25 -33.97 -3.30
N SER A 82 -17.21 -33.19 -3.54
CA SER A 82 -17.30 -31.78 -3.96
C SER A 82 -16.61 -31.63 -5.31
N ARG A 83 -17.38 -31.18 -6.32
CA ARG A 83 -16.85 -30.87 -7.64
C ARG A 83 -15.80 -29.76 -7.58
N TYR A 84 -16.02 -28.75 -6.72
CA TYR A 84 -15.08 -27.64 -6.56
C TYR A 84 -13.71 -28.12 -6.08
N PHE A 85 -13.67 -28.98 -5.06
CA PHE A 85 -12.39 -29.51 -4.57
C PHE A 85 -11.75 -30.46 -5.58
N ASP A 86 -12.51 -31.24 -6.34
CA ASP A 86 -11.98 -32.09 -7.42
C ASP A 86 -11.29 -31.26 -8.51
N GLU A 87 -11.91 -30.16 -8.94
CA GLU A 87 -11.39 -29.30 -10.02
C GLU A 87 -10.23 -28.38 -9.56
N ASN A 88 -10.16 -28.01 -8.28
CA ASN A 88 -9.20 -27.01 -7.78
C ASN A 88 -8.11 -27.62 -6.87
N LYS A 89 -8.13 -28.93 -6.64
CA LYS A 89 -7.22 -29.62 -5.70
C LYS A 89 -5.75 -29.27 -5.91
N ASP A 90 -5.25 -29.42 -7.13
CA ASP A 90 -3.83 -29.23 -7.44
C ASP A 90 -3.41 -27.78 -7.20
N GLN A 91 -4.30 -26.82 -7.46
CA GLN A 91 -4.06 -25.42 -7.16
C GLN A 91 -3.96 -25.17 -5.65
N PHE A 92 -4.86 -25.76 -4.84
CA PHE A 92 -4.79 -25.66 -3.37
C PHE A 92 -3.48 -26.23 -2.84
N GLU A 93 -3.13 -27.44 -3.27
CA GLU A 93 -1.92 -28.14 -2.84
C GLU A 93 -0.67 -27.35 -3.21
N SER A 94 -0.57 -26.88 -4.46
CA SER A 94 0.56 -26.08 -4.92
C SER A 94 0.72 -24.78 -4.12
N ARG A 95 -0.37 -24.05 -3.86
CA ARG A 95 -0.33 -22.81 -3.07
C ARG A 95 0.10 -23.05 -1.63
N ILE A 96 -0.44 -24.09 -0.98
CA ILE A 96 -0.05 -24.47 0.38
C ILE A 96 1.41 -24.92 0.42
N GLU A 97 1.81 -25.79 -0.50
CA GLU A 97 3.13 -26.40 -0.53
C GLU A 97 4.23 -25.38 -0.79
N SER A 98 4.00 -24.43 -1.70
CA SER A 98 4.98 -23.38 -2.05
C SER A 98 5.53 -22.64 -0.83
N ILE A 99 4.64 -22.23 0.08
CA ILE A 99 5.01 -21.54 1.32
C ILE A 99 5.44 -22.53 2.41
N ALA A 100 4.77 -23.68 2.51
CA ALA A 100 5.08 -24.67 3.53
C ALA A 100 6.50 -25.23 3.41
N LEU A 101 7.00 -25.45 2.19
CA LEU A 101 8.37 -25.92 1.96
C LEU A 101 9.40 -24.89 2.41
N PHE A 102 9.21 -23.63 2.02
CA PHE A 102 10.07 -22.53 2.43
C PHE A 102 10.11 -22.38 3.97
N LEU A 103 8.95 -22.31 4.61
CA LEU A 103 8.87 -22.15 6.07
C LEU A 103 9.43 -23.37 6.80
N ARG A 104 9.17 -24.60 6.32
CA ARG A 104 9.72 -25.83 6.91
C ARG A 104 11.25 -25.88 6.86
N ALA A 105 11.86 -25.34 5.80
CA ALA A 105 13.31 -25.26 5.69
C ALA A 105 13.93 -24.33 6.75
N ILE A 106 13.14 -23.41 7.30
CA ILE A 106 13.53 -22.49 8.36
C ILE A 106 13.22 -23.09 9.73
N ASP A 107 11.94 -23.39 9.98
CA ASP A 107 11.40 -23.99 11.20
C ASP A 107 9.95 -24.45 10.96
N PRO A 108 9.58 -25.72 11.20
CA PRO A 108 8.24 -26.23 10.88
C PRO A 108 7.12 -25.62 11.71
N TYR A 109 5.89 -25.63 11.20
CA TYR A 109 4.69 -25.30 11.98
C TYR A 109 4.57 -26.17 13.23
N LYS A 110 4.16 -25.57 14.35
CA LYS A 110 3.97 -26.29 15.62
C LYS A 110 2.62 -27.01 15.67
N LYS A 111 1.59 -26.46 15.02
CA LYS A 111 0.29 -27.13 14.87
C LYS A 111 -0.22 -27.04 13.44
N ASN A 112 -1.09 -27.97 13.08
CA ASN A 112 -1.75 -27.97 11.78
C ASN A 112 -2.87 -26.92 11.74
N LEU A 113 -3.16 -26.48 10.52
CA LEU A 113 -4.08 -25.41 10.21
C LEU A 113 -5.45 -25.93 9.81
N GLN A 114 -6.48 -25.12 10.06
CA GLN A 114 -7.81 -25.27 9.49
C GLN A 114 -8.12 -24.05 8.63
N ILE A 115 -8.62 -24.26 7.42
CA ILE A 115 -8.94 -23.18 6.48
C ILE A 115 -10.45 -23.17 6.27
N ARG A 116 -11.06 -21.99 6.30
CA ARG A 116 -12.46 -21.75 5.94
C ARG A 116 -12.52 -20.73 4.82
N ILE A 117 -13.05 -21.13 3.68
CA ILE A 117 -13.27 -20.29 2.49
C ILE A 117 -14.73 -19.87 2.50
N ASN A 118 -14.99 -18.58 2.69
CA ASN A 118 -16.33 -18.04 2.83
C ASN A 118 -16.78 -17.37 1.52
N GLU A 119 -17.70 -17.98 0.79
CA GLU A 119 -18.25 -17.42 -0.45
C GLU A 119 -19.31 -16.35 -0.18
N LEU A 120 -19.92 -16.35 1.01
CA LEU A 120 -20.94 -15.38 1.42
C LEU A 120 -20.34 -14.04 1.82
N GLN A 121 -19.10 -14.05 2.29
CA GLN A 121 -18.36 -12.85 2.70
C GLN A 121 -17.05 -12.77 1.91
N PRO A 122 -17.09 -12.34 0.63
CA PRO A 122 -15.97 -12.50 -0.31
C PRO A 122 -14.69 -11.75 0.07
N ILE A 123 -14.81 -10.69 0.88
CA ILE A 123 -13.69 -9.85 1.34
C ILE A 123 -13.38 -10.02 2.83
N LEU A 124 -13.88 -11.09 3.46
CA LEU A 124 -13.56 -11.44 4.85
C LEU A 124 -12.11 -11.91 4.96
N PHE A 125 -11.43 -11.51 6.02
CA PHE A 125 -10.13 -12.08 6.39
C PHE A 125 -9.97 -12.08 7.90
N LYS A 126 -9.78 -13.25 8.48
CA LYS A 126 -9.59 -13.42 9.91
C LYS A 126 -8.63 -14.58 10.17
N ILE A 127 -7.69 -14.34 11.07
CA ILE A 127 -6.79 -15.36 11.60
C ILE A 127 -7.09 -15.50 13.10
N SER A 128 -7.34 -16.71 13.56
CA SER A 128 -7.61 -17.00 14.97
C SER A 128 -6.90 -18.30 15.35
N ASP A 129 -5.81 -18.16 16.10
CA ASP A 129 -4.89 -19.27 16.43
C ASP A 129 -4.43 -19.99 15.14
N HIS A 130 -4.80 -21.26 14.95
CA HIS A 130 -4.42 -22.04 13.76
C HIS A 130 -5.57 -22.15 12.74
N GLN A 131 -6.56 -21.27 12.83
CA GLN A 131 -7.66 -21.18 11.87
C GLN A 131 -7.54 -19.94 11.00
N ILE A 132 -7.60 -20.13 9.69
CA ILE A 132 -7.67 -19.08 8.68
C ILE A 132 -9.09 -19.06 8.13
N GLU A 133 -9.78 -17.93 8.26
CA GLU A 133 -11.07 -17.69 7.61
C GLU A 133 -10.88 -16.59 6.57
N ILE A 134 -11.14 -16.92 5.30
CA ILE A 134 -10.84 -16.07 4.16
C ILE A 134 -12.00 -16.08 3.17
N GLY A 135 -12.41 -14.90 2.72
CA GLY A 135 -13.43 -14.72 1.72
C GLY A 135 -12.95 -15.15 0.33
N SER A 136 -13.84 -15.60 -0.54
CA SER A 136 -13.45 -16.16 -1.84
C SER A 136 -12.72 -15.19 -2.77
N GLN A 137 -13.03 -13.88 -2.75
CA GLN A 137 -12.28 -12.90 -3.55
C GLN A 137 -10.85 -12.74 -3.04
N LEU A 138 -10.65 -12.62 -1.72
CA LEU A 138 -9.30 -12.55 -1.14
C LEU A 138 -8.54 -13.85 -1.32
N PHE A 139 -9.20 -15.01 -1.22
CA PHE A 139 -8.59 -16.30 -1.47
C PHE A 139 -8.05 -16.40 -2.90
N ASN A 140 -8.84 -15.94 -3.88
CA ASN A 140 -8.48 -16.00 -5.30
C ASN A 140 -7.47 -14.90 -5.73
N SER A 141 -7.43 -13.77 -5.02
CA SER A 141 -6.43 -12.73 -5.26
C SER A 141 -5.02 -13.20 -4.91
N SER A 142 -4.04 -12.64 -5.62
CA SER A 142 -2.63 -13.02 -5.45
C SER A 142 -2.12 -12.77 -4.02
N LEU A 143 -1.44 -13.78 -3.47
CA LEU A 143 -0.65 -13.77 -2.22
C LEU A 143 -1.41 -13.58 -0.89
N HIS A 144 -2.70 -13.30 -0.88
CA HIS A 144 -3.44 -13.11 0.38
C HIS A 144 -3.54 -14.38 1.24
N PHE A 145 -3.81 -15.52 0.61
CA PHE A 145 -3.89 -16.81 1.30
C PHE A 145 -2.50 -17.27 1.77
N GLU A 146 -1.50 -17.17 0.91
CA GLU A 146 -0.10 -17.49 1.20
C GLU A 146 0.41 -16.66 2.39
N ARG A 147 0.09 -15.37 2.40
CA ARG A 147 0.40 -14.47 3.51
C ARG A 147 -0.32 -14.86 4.80
N ALA A 148 -1.54 -15.39 4.73
CA ALA A 148 -2.24 -15.92 5.91
C ALA A 148 -1.46 -17.09 6.54
N LEU A 149 -0.94 -18.01 5.71
CA LEU A 149 -0.09 -19.12 6.17
C LEU A 149 1.16 -18.59 6.88
N VAL A 150 1.84 -17.59 6.31
CA VAL A 150 3.02 -16.95 6.92
C VAL A 150 2.66 -16.27 8.24
N LYS A 151 1.51 -15.57 8.32
CA LYS A 151 1.09 -14.89 9.54
C LYS A 151 0.83 -15.87 10.69
N VAL A 152 0.18 -17.00 10.43
CA VAL A 152 0.02 -18.04 11.47
C VAL A 152 1.39 -18.56 11.93
N TRP A 153 2.32 -18.81 11.01
CA TRP A 153 3.69 -19.23 11.35
C TRP A 153 4.43 -18.20 12.21
N LEU A 154 4.25 -16.90 11.94
CA LEU A 154 4.83 -15.82 12.73
C LEU A 154 4.23 -15.76 14.14
N GLN A 155 2.91 -15.91 14.26
CA GLN A 155 2.21 -15.89 15.55
C GLN A 155 2.69 -17.00 16.51
N GLU A 156 3.09 -18.16 16.00
CA GLU A 156 3.68 -19.24 16.81
C GLU A 156 5.06 -18.89 17.42
N ARG A 157 5.73 -17.83 16.92
CA ARG A 157 7.13 -17.51 17.21
C ARG A 157 7.32 -16.16 17.90
N VAL A 158 6.40 -15.21 17.67
CA VAL A 158 6.43 -13.91 18.34
C VAL A 158 5.88 -14.06 19.76
N LYS A 159 6.68 -13.66 20.76
CA LYS A 159 6.34 -13.85 22.19
C LYS A 159 5.26 -12.89 22.72
N LYS A 160 5.05 -11.76 22.05
CA LYS A 160 4.08 -10.74 22.48
C LYS A 160 2.75 -10.93 21.78
N ASP A 161 1.71 -10.39 22.40
CA ASP A 161 0.39 -10.26 21.81
C ASP A 161 0.50 -9.65 20.38
N PRO A 162 0.06 -10.38 19.33
CA PRO A 162 0.14 -9.92 17.94
C PRO A 162 -0.46 -8.53 17.72
N ASP A 163 -1.48 -8.16 18.47
CA ASP A 163 -2.14 -6.85 18.34
C ASP A 163 -1.22 -5.70 18.75
N SER A 164 -0.36 -5.90 19.75
CA SER A 164 0.61 -4.90 20.22
C SER A 164 1.77 -4.63 19.24
N GLN A 165 1.95 -5.52 18.25
CA GLN A 165 3.04 -5.51 17.26
C GLN A 165 2.53 -5.61 15.82
N ARG A 166 1.31 -5.15 15.54
CA ARG A 166 0.65 -5.37 14.25
C ARG A 166 1.45 -4.90 13.04
N LEU A 167 2.03 -3.70 13.06
CA LEU A 167 2.93 -3.22 11.99
C LEU A 167 4.11 -4.16 11.75
N PHE A 168 4.74 -4.65 12.82
CA PHE A 168 5.88 -5.57 12.72
C PHE A 168 5.46 -6.89 12.07
N ILE A 169 4.33 -7.47 12.49
CA ILE A 169 3.81 -8.72 11.90
C ILE A 169 3.52 -8.54 10.41
N GLU A 170 2.87 -7.43 10.04
CA GLU A 170 2.56 -7.16 8.64
C GLU A 170 3.81 -7.04 7.77
N VAL A 171 4.83 -6.34 8.26
CA VAL A 171 6.12 -6.16 7.55
C VAL A 171 6.94 -7.45 7.53
N ALA A 172 6.95 -8.22 8.62
CA ALA A 172 7.64 -9.51 8.68
C ALA A 172 7.00 -10.53 7.74
N ALA A 173 5.66 -10.54 7.63
CA ALA A 173 4.95 -11.37 6.67
C ALA A 173 5.31 -11.00 5.23
N ASP A 174 5.28 -9.70 4.91
CA ASP A 174 5.67 -9.20 3.59
C ASP A 174 7.13 -9.53 3.25
N PHE A 175 8.03 -9.39 4.22
CA PHE A 175 9.44 -9.74 4.09
C PHE A 175 9.63 -11.23 3.80
N LEU A 176 8.94 -12.11 4.52
CA LEU A 176 9.01 -13.56 4.30
C LEU A 176 8.44 -13.95 2.93
N MET A 177 7.35 -13.31 2.51
CA MET A 177 6.81 -13.50 1.16
C MET A 177 7.82 -13.09 0.09
N TYR A 178 8.50 -11.95 0.27
CA TYR A 178 9.58 -11.53 -0.62
C TYR A 178 10.77 -12.51 -0.59
N ALA A 179 11.18 -12.97 0.59
CA ALA A 179 12.29 -13.91 0.73
C ALA A 179 12.01 -15.28 0.08
N ALA A 180 10.75 -15.71 0.09
CA ALA A 180 10.30 -16.95 -0.56
C ALA A 180 10.22 -16.81 -2.09
N ASN A 181 9.61 -15.72 -2.58
CA ASN A 181 9.21 -15.60 -3.99
C ASN A 181 10.12 -14.69 -4.82
N GLY A 182 10.97 -13.88 -4.19
CA GLY A 182 11.80 -12.87 -4.85
C GLY A 182 11.07 -11.58 -5.22
N SER A 183 9.75 -11.52 -5.06
CA SER A 183 8.91 -10.35 -5.31
C SER A 183 7.74 -10.27 -4.31
N LEU A 184 7.14 -9.08 -4.20
CA LEU A 184 5.95 -8.84 -3.35
C LEU A 184 4.91 -8.05 -4.13
N GLU A 185 3.95 -8.77 -4.69
CA GLU A 185 2.87 -8.23 -5.52
C GLU A 185 1.51 -8.68 -4.99
N ILE A 186 1.11 -8.16 -3.84
CA ILE A 186 -0.20 -8.43 -3.26
C ILE A 186 -1.24 -7.64 -4.06
N GLU A 187 -2.24 -8.35 -4.60
CA GLU A 187 -3.29 -7.75 -5.43
C GLU A 187 -4.47 -7.29 -4.56
N ASP A 188 -4.87 -6.04 -4.72
CA ASP A 188 -6.14 -5.56 -4.19
C ASP A 188 -7.32 -6.22 -4.93
N PRO A 189 -8.14 -7.09 -4.29
CA PRO A 189 -9.28 -7.75 -4.93
C PRO A 189 -10.31 -6.79 -5.53
N ILE A 190 -10.46 -5.57 -4.99
CA ILE A 190 -11.47 -4.60 -5.37
C ILE A 190 -10.92 -3.68 -6.46
N LEU A 191 -9.77 -3.07 -6.20
CA LEU A 191 -9.17 -2.06 -7.08
C LEU A 191 -8.30 -2.67 -8.19
N LYS A 192 -7.96 -3.96 -8.10
CA LYS A 192 -7.11 -4.69 -9.06
C LYS A 192 -5.72 -4.07 -9.25
N VAL A 193 -5.26 -3.32 -8.26
CA VAL A 193 -3.91 -2.75 -8.20
C VAL A 193 -3.02 -3.62 -7.30
N LYS A 194 -1.74 -3.72 -7.65
CA LYS A 194 -0.76 -4.49 -6.88
C LYS A 194 0.10 -3.60 -6.01
N THR A 195 0.58 -4.14 -4.89
CA THR A 195 1.62 -3.48 -4.09
C THR A 195 2.90 -3.32 -4.91
N LYS A 196 3.62 -2.21 -4.71
CA LYS A 196 4.92 -1.95 -5.31
C LYS A 196 5.93 -1.63 -4.22
N ILE A 197 6.99 -2.44 -4.14
CA ILE A 197 8.13 -2.17 -3.23
C ILE A 197 8.94 -0.98 -3.77
N GLY A 198 9.40 -0.13 -2.85
CA GLY A 198 10.18 1.05 -3.19
C GLY A 198 9.32 2.26 -3.56
N GLY A 199 9.91 3.45 -3.44
CA GLY A 199 9.21 4.72 -3.68
C GLY A 199 8.43 5.26 -2.48
N ALA A 200 8.21 4.45 -1.46
CA ALA A 200 7.69 4.90 -0.17
C ALA A 200 8.71 5.80 0.55
N ARG A 201 8.29 7.01 0.90
CA ARG A 201 9.12 8.02 1.58
C ARG A 201 8.43 8.59 2.80
N TRP A 202 9.22 8.96 3.79
CA TRP A 202 8.75 9.75 4.91
C TRP A 202 8.60 11.23 4.49
N PRO A 203 7.57 11.97 4.94
CA PRO A 203 6.36 11.51 5.65
C PRO A 203 5.21 11.08 4.72
N GLN A 204 5.44 11.02 3.40
CA GLN A 204 4.43 10.72 2.36
C GLN A 204 3.64 9.43 2.56
N VAL A 205 4.22 8.46 3.30
CA VAL A 205 3.54 7.21 3.62
C VAL A 205 2.38 7.34 4.61
N LEU A 206 2.29 8.44 5.35
CA LEU A 206 1.18 8.67 6.28
C LEU A 206 -0.09 8.99 5.51
N LYS A 207 -1.18 8.30 5.85
CA LYS A 207 -2.46 8.44 5.16
C LYS A 207 -3.60 8.70 6.12
N SER A 208 -4.59 9.45 5.65
CA SER A 208 -5.92 9.45 6.26
C SER A 208 -6.58 8.08 6.12
N ARG A 209 -7.72 7.88 6.78
CA ARG A 209 -8.53 6.65 6.67
C ARG A 209 -8.88 6.33 5.22
N ASP A 210 -9.38 7.32 4.47
CA ASP A 210 -9.77 7.14 3.08
C ASP A 210 -8.56 6.75 2.23
N GLY A 211 -7.42 7.43 2.43
CA GLY A 211 -6.19 7.10 1.72
C GLY A 211 -5.60 5.73 2.04
N TYR A 212 -5.74 5.28 3.28
CA TYR A 212 -5.37 3.93 3.68
C TYR A 212 -6.27 2.91 2.97
N CYS A 213 -7.57 3.14 2.93
CA CYS A 213 -8.53 2.24 2.30
C CYS A 213 -8.43 2.18 0.77
N GLU A 214 -8.01 3.27 0.12
CA GLU A 214 -7.68 3.29 -1.31
C GLU A 214 -6.30 2.70 -1.62
N SER A 215 -5.48 2.46 -0.60
CA SER A 215 -4.14 1.91 -0.80
C SER A 215 -4.16 0.41 -1.11
N PRO A 216 -3.26 -0.08 -1.99
CA PRO A 216 -3.00 -1.53 -2.12
C PRO A 216 -2.30 -2.12 -0.89
N TRP A 217 -1.77 -1.27 0.01
CA TRP A 217 -1.00 -1.68 1.19
C TRP A 217 -1.85 -1.92 2.44
N LYS A 218 -3.18 -1.78 2.35
CA LYS A 218 -4.06 -2.08 3.48
C LYS A 218 -3.92 -3.55 3.91
N ALA A 219 -3.97 -3.77 5.22
CA ALA A 219 -3.98 -5.10 5.82
C ALA A 219 -5.18 -5.90 5.32
N SER A 220 -5.01 -7.22 5.14
CA SER A 220 -6.07 -8.10 4.61
C SER A 220 -7.30 -8.11 5.52
N GLU A 221 -7.09 -8.01 6.83
CA GLU A 221 -8.16 -7.90 7.84
C GLU A 221 -9.04 -6.66 7.66
N HIS A 222 -8.53 -5.60 7.02
CA HIS A 222 -9.21 -4.30 6.96
C HIS A 222 -10.08 -4.13 5.71
N TYR A 223 -10.12 -5.12 4.80
CA TYR A 223 -10.92 -5.01 3.57
C TYR A 223 -12.41 -4.85 3.86
N ALA A 224 -12.95 -5.62 4.79
CA ALA A 224 -14.35 -5.51 5.21
C ALA A 224 -14.65 -4.15 5.85
N ASP A 225 -13.76 -3.65 6.72
CA ASP A 225 -13.91 -2.34 7.37
C ASP A 225 -13.81 -1.18 6.36
N CYS A 226 -12.90 -1.28 5.39
CA CYS A 226 -12.75 -0.30 4.33
C CYS A 226 -13.90 -0.30 3.32
N ALA A 227 -14.61 -1.41 3.15
CA ALA A 227 -15.82 -1.45 2.34
C ALA A 227 -17.00 -0.73 3.03
N GLN A 228 -17.00 -0.65 4.37
CA GLN A 228 -18.03 -0.01 5.20
C GLN A 228 -17.60 1.37 5.69
N ILE A 229 -17.09 2.22 4.78
CA ILE A 229 -16.39 3.51 5.01
C ILE A 229 -17.00 4.37 6.15
N LYS A 230 -18.31 4.34 6.36
CA LYS A 230 -19.01 5.24 7.29
C LYS A 230 -19.07 4.81 8.77
N ASN A 231 -18.91 3.53 9.14
CA ASN A 231 -19.30 3.08 10.50
C ASN A 231 -18.33 2.13 11.24
N SER A 232 -17.15 1.78 10.69
CA SER A 232 -16.25 0.88 11.44
C SER A 232 -15.43 1.64 12.50
N GLU A 233 -15.72 1.37 13.78
CA GLU A 233 -14.92 1.77 14.96
C GLU A 233 -13.57 1.03 15.04
N ASN A 234 -13.41 -0.07 14.28
CA ASN A 234 -12.21 -0.93 14.33
C ASN A 234 -10.96 -0.27 13.74
N LEU A 235 -11.13 0.73 12.87
CA LEU A 235 -10.05 1.49 12.25
C LEU A 235 -9.84 2.82 12.98
N ASN A 236 -9.27 2.76 14.17
CA ASN A 236 -8.88 3.97 14.89
C ASN A 236 -7.63 4.64 14.26
N SER A 237 -7.45 5.94 14.53
CA SER A 237 -6.40 6.75 13.92
C SER A 237 -4.99 6.23 14.24
N ASP A 238 -4.73 5.78 15.47
CA ASP A 238 -3.40 5.31 15.89
C ASP A 238 -2.98 4.05 15.12
N LEU A 239 -3.90 3.10 14.97
CA LEU A 239 -3.67 1.87 14.20
C LEU A 239 -3.44 2.19 12.72
N LEU A 240 -4.24 3.09 12.14
CA LEU A 240 -4.11 3.51 10.75
C LEU A 240 -2.77 4.20 10.49
N LEU A 241 -2.34 5.10 11.37
CA LEU A 241 -1.04 5.78 11.26
C LEU A 241 0.11 4.79 11.38
N SER A 242 0.01 3.82 12.29
CA SER A 242 1.00 2.74 12.40
C SER A 242 1.07 1.91 11.12
N LEU A 243 -0.05 1.42 10.61
CA LEU A 243 -0.08 0.56 9.42
C LEU A 243 0.20 1.29 8.11
N SER A 244 -0.04 2.60 8.05
CA SER A 244 0.39 3.45 6.94
C SER A 244 1.91 3.41 6.72
N LEU A 245 2.70 3.06 7.74
CA LEU A 245 4.16 2.89 7.63
C LEU A 245 4.59 1.56 6.98
N ARG A 246 3.69 0.57 6.86
CA ARG A 246 3.98 -0.74 6.26
C ARG A 246 4.73 -0.65 4.92
N PRO A 247 4.31 0.15 3.91
CA PRO A 247 5.06 0.28 2.65
C PRO A 247 6.50 0.77 2.84
N LEU A 248 6.74 1.74 3.73
CA LEU A 248 8.10 2.23 4.02
C LEU A 248 8.93 1.14 4.69
N MET A 249 8.40 0.56 5.78
CA MET A 249 9.11 -0.44 6.58
C MET A 249 9.42 -1.72 5.80
N THR A 250 8.46 -2.22 5.02
CA THR A 250 8.67 -3.35 4.11
C THR A 250 9.74 -3.02 3.06
N SER A 251 9.71 -1.83 2.47
CA SER A 251 10.69 -1.44 1.45
C SER A 251 12.12 -1.38 2.00
N VAL A 252 12.32 -0.81 3.20
CA VAL A 252 13.65 -0.72 3.81
C VAL A 252 14.17 -2.09 4.27
N TRP A 253 13.30 -2.98 4.75
CA TRP A 253 13.67 -4.37 5.10
C TRP A 253 14.06 -5.17 3.87
N VAL A 254 13.22 -5.14 2.83
CA VAL A 254 13.49 -5.84 1.57
C VAL A 254 14.81 -5.36 0.97
N LYS A 255 15.03 -4.04 0.89
CA LYS A 255 16.27 -3.49 0.36
C LYS A 255 17.49 -3.91 1.19
N ALA A 256 17.42 -3.80 2.52
CA ALA A 256 18.52 -4.20 3.40
C ALA A 256 18.87 -5.69 3.26
N TYR A 257 17.88 -6.57 3.13
CA TYR A 257 18.10 -7.99 2.90
C TYR A 257 18.62 -8.28 1.49
N ALA A 258 18.08 -7.61 0.48
CA ALA A 258 18.48 -7.79 -0.92
C ALA A 258 19.97 -7.47 -1.14
N GLU A 259 20.54 -6.55 -0.37
CA GLU A 259 21.95 -6.19 -0.44
C GLU A 259 22.90 -7.15 0.30
N LEU A 260 22.38 -8.10 1.10
CA LEU A 260 23.20 -9.19 1.64
C LEU A 260 23.61 -10.16 0.52
N ASN A 261 24.79 -10.77 0.65
CA ASN A 261 25.20 -11.81 -0.28
C ASN A 261 24.43 -13.13 -0.06
N TYR A 262 24.51 -14.08 -1.00
CA TYR A 262 23.73 -15.32 -0.93
C TYR A 262 23.95 -16.13 0.36
N LYS A 263 25.21 -16.24 0.83
CA LYS A 263 25.55 -16.96 2.06
C LYS A 263 24.96 -16.28 3.28
N GLU A 264 25.03 -14.95 3.32
CA GLU A 264 24.49 -14.12 4.40
C GLU A 264 22.96 -14.20 4.42
N LYS A 265 22.29 -14.16 3.25
CA LYS A 265 20.84 -14.35 3.11
C LYS A 265 20.38 -15.69 3.68
N SER A 266 21.03 -16.78 3.28
CA SER A 266 20.71 -18.12 3.76
C SER A 266 20.86 -18.23 5.28
N ARG A 267 21.97 -17.73 5.84
CA ARG A 267 22.20 -17.74 7.28
C ARG A 267 21.21 -16.85 8.03
N PHE A 268 20.93 -15.65 7.52
CA PHE A 268 19.94 -14.74 8.09
C PHE A 268 18.59 -15.42 8.25
N ILE A 269 18.09 -16.02 7.17
CA ILE A 269 16.80 -16.72 7.14
C ILE A 269 16.80 -17.92 8.10
N SER A 270 17.88 -18.73 8.13
CA SER A 270 17.96 -19.89 9.04
C SER A 270 17.88 -19.54 10.53
N LEU A 271 18.35 -18.35 10.91
CA LEU A 271 18.35 -17.87 12.31
C LEU A 271 17.13 -17.01 12.65
N LEU A 272 16.25 -16.75 11.69
CA LEU A 272 15.07 -15.90 11.86
C LEU A 272 14.13 -16.35 12.99
N PRO A 273 13.83 -17.66 13.19
CA PRO A 273 13.00 -18.10 14.31
C PRO A 273 13.56 -17.68 15.66
N ARG A 274 14.89 -17.82 15.84
CA ARG A 274 15.59 -17.40 17.06
C ARG A 274 15.55 -15.88 17.22
N TYR A 275 15.67 -15.13 16.13
CA TYR A 275 15.54 -13.68 16.14
C TYR A 275 14.15 -13.24 16.61
N LEU A 276 13.09 -13.77 16.02
CA LEU A 276 11.70 -13.46 16.40
C LEU A 276 11.40 -13.77 17.88
N GLN A 277 11.98 -14.85 18.42
CA GLN A 277 11.79 -15.26 19.81
C GLN A 277 12.62 -14.45 20.83
N THR A 278 13.65 -13.72 20.39
CA THR A 278 14.56 -12.98 21.28
C THR A 278 14.31 -11.49 21.31
N GLN A 279 13.42 -10.97 20.47
CA GLN A 279 13.05 -9.56 20.47
C GLN A 279 12.24 -9.19 21.71
N GLN A 280 12.72 -8.18 22.45
CA GLN A 280 12.04 -7.67 23.64
C GLN A 280 12.38 -6.20 23.88
N LEU A 281 11.38 -5.32 23.80
CA LEU A 281 11.52 -3.94 24.27
C LEU A 281 11.61 -3.93 25.81
N SER A 282 12.60 -3.23 26.36
CA SER A 282 12.70 -2.93 27.79
C SER A 282 11.49 -2.15 28.29
N SER A 283 11.12 -2.33 29.57
CA SER A 283 9.97 -1.68 30.21
C SER A 283 9.99 -0.15 30.08
N GLU A 284 11.15 0.50 30.24
CA GLU A 284 11.27 1.96 30.15
C GLU A 284 11.01 2.49 28.73
N LYS A 285 11.59 1.84 27.72
CA LYS A 285 11.29 2.14 26.31
C LYS A 285 9.82 1.88 26.00
N ALA A 286 9.23 0.80 26.52
CA ALA A 286 7.82 0.49 26.34
C ALA A 286 6.91 1.55 27.00
N ILE A 287 7.26 2.08 28.18
CA ILE A 287 6.50 3.13 28.87
C ILE A 287 6.57 4.47 28.13
N ARG A 288 7.76 4.91 27.68
CA ARG A 288 7.89 6.12 26.85
C ARG A 288 7.10 6.01 25.53
N MET A 289 6.90 4.80 25.03
CA MET A 289 6.11 4.50 23.83
C MET A 289 4.58 4.44 24.07
N VAL A 290 4.12 4.47 25.32
CA VAL A 290 2.68 4.52 25.69
C VAL A 290 2.21 5.96 25.90
N MET A 291 3.13 6.92 26.01
CA MET A 291 2.77 8.34 26.04
C MET A 291 2.18 8.73 24.67
N THR A 292 0.86 8.88 24.64
CA THR A 292 0.10 9.25 23.45
C THR A 292 0.34 10.72 23.15
N ASP A 293 1.06 10.99 22.07
CA ASP A 293 1.00 12.28 21.40
C ASP A 293 -0.11 12.21 20.35
N THR A 294 -0.94 13.26 20.22
CA THR A 294 -2.00 13.30 19.20
C THR A 294 -1.45 13.64 17.81
N HIS A 295 -0.20 14.08 17.72
CA HIS A 295 0.39 14.55 16.48
C HIS A 295 0.81 13.39 15.55
N PRO A 296 0.21 13.25 14.34
CA PRO A 296 0.44 12.13 13.43
C PRO A 296 1.90 11.91 13.02
N LEU A 297 2.67 12.97 12.74
CA LEU A 297 4.11 12.82 12.42
C LEU A 297 4.89 12.24 13.59
N LYS A 298 4.65 12.74 14.80
CA LYS A 298 5.36 12.26 15.99
C LYS A 298 4.97 10.82 16.29
N GLN A 299 3.69 10.47 16.17
CA GLN A 299 3.25 9.08 16.26
C GLN A 299 3.90 8.18 15.21
N GLY A 300 3.95 8.61 13.94
CA GLY A 300 4.60 7.88 12.86
C GLY A 300 6.08 7.64 13.16
N MET A 301 6.81 8.67 13.57
CA MET A 301 8.22 8.56 13.96
C MET A 301 8.41 7.67 15.19
N MET A 302 7.56 7.79 16.20
CA MET A 302 7.56 6.89 17.37
C MET A 302 7.34 5.44 16.97
N ASN A 303 6.46 5.17 15.99
CA ASN A 303 6.24 3.82 15.46
C ASN A 303 7.47 3.29 14.69
N ILE A 304 8.13 4.12 13.87
CA ILE A 304 9.41 3.77 13.22
C ILE A 304 10.47 3.47 14.28
N LYS A 305 10.60 4.31 15.31
CA LYS A 305 11.54 4.14 16.42
C LYS A 305 11.23 2.88 17.23
N LYS A 306 9.96 2.63 17.56
CA LYS A 306 9.52 1.41 18.25
C LYS A 306 9.92 0.15 17.46
N MET A 307 9.75 0.18 16.14
CA MET A 307 10.10 -0.94 15.29
C MET A 307 11.61 -1.15 15.20
N THR A 308 12.39 -0.08 15.02
CA THR A 308 13.87 -0.16 14.97
C THR A 308 14.48 -0.53 16.33
N ASP A 309 13.94 -0.03 17.44
CA ASP A 309 14.32 -0.46 18.80
C ASP A 309 13.98 -1.93 19.04
N LEU A 310 12.82 -2.40 18.58
CA LEU A 310 12.43 -3.81 18.67
C LEU A 310 13.39 -4.68 17.88
N MET A 311 13.77 -4.27 16.67
CA MET A 311 14.80 -4.96 15.89
C MET A 311 16.09 -5.05 16.68
N ASN A 312 16.65 -3.90 17.11
CA ASN A 312 17.91 -3.79 17.85
C ASN A 312 17.95 -4.56 19.18
N SER A 313 16.79 -4.90 19.74
CA SER A 313 16.71 -5.61 21.02
C SER A 313 17.15 -7.07 20.98
N SER A 314 17.21 -7.70 19.80
CA SER A 314 17.63 -9.10 19.69
C SER A 314 19.14 -9.25 19.87
N SER A 315 19.55 -10.24 20.65
CA SER A 315 20.97 -10.56 20.85
C SER A 315 21.68 -10.99 19.55
N LEU A 316 20.96 -11.42 18.51
CA LEU A 316 21.58 -11.76 17.23
C LEU A 316 22.18 -10.55 16.52
N ILE A 317 21.70 -9.33 16.76
CA ILE A 317 22.30 -8.13 16.16
C ILE A 317 23.71 -7.87 16.68
N GLN A 318 24.01 -8.28 17.91
CA GLN A 318 25.35 -8.17 18.48
C GLN A 318 26.25 -9.34 18.06
N ASN A 319 25.66 -10.54 17.97
CA ASN A 319 26.41 -11.79 17.85
C ASN A 319 26.58 -12.29 16.41
N GLU A 320 25.64 -11.98 15.50
CA GLU A 320 25.67 -12.43 14.11
C GLU A 320 25.97 -11.26 13.17
N LYS A 321 26.94 -11.45 12.26
CA LYS A 321 27.36 -10.41 11.31
C LYS A 321 26.19 -9.99 10.42
N GLU A 322 25.43 -10.96 9.92
CA GLU A 322 24.35 -10.79 8.96
C GLU A 322 23.21 -9.94 9.53
N TYR A 323 22.88 -10.13 10.81
CA TYR A 323 21.86 -9.34 11.50
C TYR A 323 22.31 -7.91 11.82
N ARG A 324 23.59 -7.75 12.22
CA ARG A 324 24.20 -6.44 12.43
C ARG A 324 24.20 -5.60 11.15
N GLU A 325 24.59 -6.24 10.04
CA GLU A 325 24.66 -5.61 8.73
C GLU A 325 23.26 -5.28 8.19
N PHE A 326 22.31 -6.22 8.31
CA PHE A 326 20.91 -5.96 7.99
C PHE A 326 20.34 -4.77 8.76
N TYR A 327 20.53 -4.71 10.08
CA TYR A 327 20.05 -3.60 10.91
C TYR A 327 20.69 -2.25 10.52
N SER A 328 22.00 -2.22 10.29
CA SER A 328 22.70 -1.02 9.83
C SER A 328 22.17 -0.52 8.48
N ARG A 329 21.92 -1.43 7.53
CA ARG A 329 21.32 -1.10 6.23
C ARG A 329 19.88 -0.61 6.36
N VAL A 330 19.09 -1.17 7.27
CA VAL A 330 17.73 -0.65 7.56
C VAL A 330 17.79 0.80 8.04
N ALA A 331 18.70 1.12 8.97
CA ALA A 331 18.87 2.49 9.45
C ALA A 331 19.29 3.45 8.33
N LEU A 332 20.26 3.06 7.49
CA LEU A 332 20.69 3.84 6.33
C LEU A 332 19.55 4.05 5.32
N ASN A 333 18.79 2.99 5.02
CA ASN A 333 17.69 3.05 4.06
C ASN A 333 16.53 3.92 4.57
N LEU A 334 16.27 3.96 5.88
CA LEU A 334 15.31 4.89 6.48
C LEU A 334 15.76 6.35 6.29
N GLN A 335 17.03 6.65 6.53
CA GLN A 335 17.60 7.99 6.29
C GLN A 335 17.50 8.39 4.82
N GLN A 336 17.84 7.49 3.89
CA GLN A 336 17.69 7.72 2.45
C GLN A 336 16.23 7.91 2.02
N SER A 337 15.28 7.34 2.76
CA SER A 337 13.84 7.54 2.56
C SER A 337 13.28 8.78 3.27
N GLY A 338 14.13 9.64 3.84
CA GLY A 338 13.76 10.94 4.42
C GLY A 338 13.49 10.93 5.94
N VAL A 339 13.70 9.80 6.62
CA VAL A 339 13.55 9.72 8.09
C VAL A 339 14.74 10.38 8.77
N SER A 340 14.51 11.44 9.54
CA SER A 340 15.56 12.13 10.32
C SER A 340 15.16 12.27 11.79
N ASP A 341 16.13 12.55 12.66
CA ASP A 341 15.90 12.78 14.09
C ASP A 341 15.21 14.13 14.39
N SER A 342 14.96 14.98 13.38
CA SER A 342 14.20 16.23 13.56
C SER A 342 12.70 15.94 13.49
N PHE A 343 12.04 15.97 14.65
CA PHE A 343 10.68 15.45 14.84
C PHE A 343 9.54 16.39 14.39
N ALA A 344 9.78 17.68 14.20
CA ALA A 344 8.72 18.70 14.20
C ALA A 344 8.54 19.49 12.88
N GLU A 345 9.41 19.27 11.90
CA GLU A 345 9.43 20.07 10.68
C GLU A 345 9.19 19.17 9.46
N ALA A 346 8.03 19.31 8.82
CA ALA A 346 7.88 18.79 7.47
C ALA A 346 8.55 19.78 6.51
N TYR A 347 9.49 19.27 5.71
CA TYR A 347 10.18 20.05 4.70
C TYR A 347 9.73 19.64 3.31
N PHE A 348 9.25 20.59 2.52
CA PHE A 348 8.89 20.38 1.12
C PHE A 348 9.82 21.17 0.20
N ASP A 349 10.21 20.61 -0.94
CA ASP A 349 10.91 21.38 -1.97
C ASP A 349 9.95 22.41 -2.59
N PHE A 350 8.69 21.99 -2.78
CA PHE A 350 7.62 22.84 -3.32
C PHE A 350 6.33 22.67 -2.51
N LEU A 351 5.79 23.79 -2.01
CA LEU A 351 4.49 23.85 -1.35
C LEU A 351 3.56 24.76 -2.15
N PHE A 352 2.47 24.20 -2.68
CA PHE A 352 1.43 24.95 -3.38
C PHE A 352 0.28 25.23 -2.43
N GLU A 353 0.09 26.50 -2.06
CA GLU A 353 -0.98 26.92 -1.17
C GLU A 353 -2.16 27.50 -1.98
N TYR A 354 -3.31 26.85 -1.82
CA TYR A 354 -4.60 27.27 -2.35
C TYR A 354 -5.47 27.74 -1.18
N PRO A 355 -5.84 29.03 -1.08
CA PRO A 355 -6.49 29.57 0.13
C PRO A 355 -7.90 29.01 0.44
N ASP A 356 -8.58 28.46 -0.57
CA ASP A 356 -9.92 27.86 -0.45
C ASP A 356 -9.83 26.32 -0.45
N HIS A 357 -10.94 25.60 -0.66
CA HIS A 357 -10.91 24.14 -0.79
C HIS A 357 -10.47 23.70 -2.19
N ILE A 358 -9.53 22.74 -2.27
CA ILE A 358 -9.07 22.18 -3.54
C ILE A 358 -9.72 20.82 -3.84
N SER A 359 -10.16 20.63 -5.08
CA SER A 359 -10.60 19.32 -5.55
C SER A 359 -9.42 18.49 -6.05
N THR A 360 -9.31 17.24 -5.59
CA THR A 360 -8.31 16.26 -6.08
C THR A 360 -8.50 15.89 -7.56
N ASN A 361 -9.67 16.19 -8.13
CA ASN A 361 -9.99 16.01 -9.54
C ASN A 361 -9.72 17.28 -10.39
N SER A 362 -9.31 18.38 -9.77
CA SER A 362 -9.02 19.62 -10.49
C SER A 362 -7.81 19.46 -11.42
N PRO A 363 -7.79 20.15 -12.58
CA PRO A 363 -6.61 20.26 -13.44
C PRO A 363 -5.32 20.68 -12.69
N LEU A 364 -5.42 21.61 -11.74
CA LEU A 364 -4.32 22.00 -10.86
C LEU A 364 -3.75 20.80 -10.10
N PHE A 365 -4.60 20.07 -9.38
CA PHE A 365 -4.18 18.92 -8.59
C PHE A 365 -3.57 17.83 -9.48
N LYS A 366 -4.22 17.48 -10.60
CA LYS A 366 -3.74 16.45 -11.53
C LYS A 366 -2.42 16.80 -12.22
N ASN A 367 -2.20 18.07 -12.52
CA ASN A 367 -0.92 18.53 -13.09
C ASN A 367 0.22 18.36 -12.07
N LEU A 368 0.01 18.78 -10.83
CA LEU A 368 0.99 18.65 -9.76
C LEU A 368 1.23 17.19 -9.35
N GLU A 369 0.17 16.38 -9.27
CA GLU A 369 0.26 14.93 -9.03
C GLU A 369 1.14 14.27 -10.11
N LYS A 370 0.91 14.60 -11.38
CA LYS A 370 1.73 14.12 -12.50
C LYS A 370 3.18 14.58 -12.39
N ALA A 371 3.42 15.82 -12.00
CA ALA A 371 4.78 16.34 -11.80
C ALA A 371 5.50 15.59 -10.67
N ALA A 372 4.81 15.30 -9.55
CA ALA A 372 5.37 14.50 -8.46
C ALA A 372 5.74 13.07 -8.88
N TYR A 373 4.95 12.44 -9.76
CA TYR A 373 5.33 11.16 -10.37
C TYR A 373 6.59 11.26 -11.26
N GLN A 374 6.77 12.38 -11.97
CA GLN A 374 7.92 12.60 -12.86
C GLN A 374 9.22 12.91 -12.08
N PHE A 375 9.10 13.54 -10.91
CA PHE A 375 10.23 13.96 -10.10
C PHE A 375 10.16 13.37 -8.68
N PRO A 376 10.28 12.04 -8.53
CA PRO A 376 10.09 11.36 -7.24
C PRO A 376 11.14 11.73 -6.19
N GLN A 377 12.25 12.38 -6.58
CA GLN A 377 13.24 12.91 -5.66
C GLN A 377 12.77 14.13 -4.88
N LEU A 378 11.79 14.87 -5.40
CA LEU A 378 11.28 16.11 -4.82
C LEU A 378 10.08 15.83 -3.89
N GLN A 379 10.02 16.55 -2.77
CA GLN A 379 8.88 16.59 -1.87
C GLN A 379 7.95 17.73 -2.27
N ILE A 380 6.86 17.37 -2.92
CA ILE A 380 5.85 18.32 -3.40
C ILE A 380 4.59 18.15 -2.57
N ALA A 381 4.04 19.25 -2.07
CA ALA A 381 2.78 19.24 -1.36
C ALA A 381 1.82 20.32 -1.89
N ILE A 382 0.53 20.04 -1.75
CA ILE A 382 -0.53 21.02 -1.93
C ILE A 382 -1.18 21.24 -0.57
N LYS A 383 -1.28 22.49 -0.13
CA LYS A 383 -1.99 22.90 1.07
C LYS A 383 -3.24 23.65 0.65
N ASP A 384 -4.36 23.31 1.27
CA ASP A 384 -5.59 24.09 1.20
C ASP A 384 -5.91 24.71 2.58
N LYS A 385 -7.13 25.22 2.78
CA LYS A 385 -7.54 25.79 4.06
C LYS A 385 -7.50 24.81 5.25
N GLU A 386 -7.73 23.51 5.02
CA GLU A 386 -7.96 22.52 6.09
C GLU A 386 -6.97 21.35 6.04
N GLN A 387 -6.44 21.05 4.86
CA GLN A 387 -5.67 19.85 4.59
C GLN A 387 -4.40 20.15 3.80
N ILE A 388 -3.47 19.20 3.88
CA ILE A 388 -2.27 19.15 3.06
C ILE A 388 -2.14 17.77 2.43
N TRP A 389 -1.99 17.75 1.11
CA TRP A 389 -1.73 16.56 0.32
C TRP A 389 -0.23 16.48 0.04
N ILE A 390 0.39 15.40 0.49
CA ILE A 390 1.77 15.10 0.14
C ILE A 390 1.74 14.28 -1.16
N LEU A 391 2.15 14.89 -2.27
CA LEU A 391 2.03 14.30 -3.60
C LEU A 391 3.05 13.16 -3.82
N PRO A 392 2.71 12.16 -4.65
CA PRO A 392 1.49 12.02 -5.46
C PRO A 392 0.28 11.45 -4.69
N GLY A 393 0.28 11.45 -3.36
CA GLY A 393 -0.87 11.03 -2.57
C GLY A 393 -2.11 11.89 -2.84
N THR A 394 -3.24 11.24 -3.06
CA THR A 394 -4.55 11.88 -3.28
C THR A 394 -5.30 12.17 -1.98
N SER A 395 -4.75 11.72 -0.85
CA SER A 395 -5.41 11.79 0.45
C SER A 395 -4.78 12.88 1.31
N GLY A 396 -5.61 13.85 1.71
CA GLY A 396 -5.16 14.97 2.53
C GLY A 396 -4.94 14.54 3.98
N LEU A 397 -3.93 15.12 4.60
CA LEU A 397 -3.74 15.11 6.05
C LEU A 397 -4.26 16.44 6.62
N PRO A 398 -4.94 16.46 7.77
CA PRO A 398 -5.33 17.72 8.39
C PRO A 398 -4.11 18.60 8.69
N LEU A 399 -4.21 19.93 8.53
CA LEU A 399 -3.07 20.82 8.75
C LEU A 399 -2.51 20.78 10.18
N HIS A 400 -3.37 20.54 11.19
CA HIS A 400 -2.94 20.33 12.58
C HIS A 400 -2.07 19.08 12.78
N SER A 401 -1.86 18.29 11.72
CA SER A 401 -0.92 17.18 11.72
C SER A 401 0.54 17.61 11.61
N PHE A 402 0.81 18.91 11.54
CA PHE A 402 2.15 19.49 11.39
C PHE A 402 2.35 20.64 12.39
N ASP A 403 3.35 20.53 13.27
CA ASP A 403 3.76 21.59 14.19
C ASP A 403 4.33 22.78 13.42
N GLN A 404 5.21 22.50 12.45
CA GLN A 404 5.76 23.48 11.51
C GLN A 404 5.87 22.88 10.11
N ILE A 405 5.53 23.69 9.10
CA ILE A 405 5.72 23.39 7.69
C ILE A 405 6.79 24.34 7.17
N ARG A 406 7.90 23.77 6.68
CA ARG A 406 8.94 24.49 5.96
C ARG A 406 8.95 24.10 4.50
N THR A 407 9.36 25.03 3.66
CA THR A 407 9.48 24.79 2.23
C THR A 407 10.67 25.53 1.64
N GLN A 408 11.28 25.00 0.60
CA GLN A 408 12.24 25.77 -0.18
C GLN A 408 11.50 26.85 -0.99
N GLN A 409 10.53 26.41 -1.79
CA GLN A 409 9.71 27.27 -2.62
C GLN A 409 8.24 27.19 -2.19
N HIS A 410 7.70 28.29 -1.66
CA HIS A 410 6.28 28.44 -1.40
C HIS A 410 5.61 29.09 -2.63
N ILE A 411 4.58 28.46 -3.19
CA ILE A 411 3.74 29.01 -4.25
C ILE A 411 2.38 29.34 -3.67
N PHE A 412 2.04 30.61 -3.57
CA PHE A 412 0.78 31.06 -3.00
C PHE A 412 -0.14 31.62 -4.10
N LEU A 413 -1.32 31.03 -4.25
CA LEU A 413 -2.32 31.43 -5.23
C LEU A 413 -3.22 32.53 -4.65
N ALA A 414 -2.93 33.78 -4.96
CA ALA A 414 -3.63 34.95 -4.45
C ALA A 414 -5.00 35.13 -5.11
N CYS A 415 -6.03 34.48 -4.54
CA CYS A 415 -7.42 34.60 -4.95
C CYS A 415 -7.94 36.05 -4.98
N LEU A 416 -8.87 36.38 -5.88
CA LEU A 416 -9.45 37.73 -6.05
C LEU A 416 -10.10 38.32 -4.77
N GLY A 417 -10.44 37.48 -3.78
CA GLY A 417 -10.95 37.91 -2.48
C GLY A 417 -9.89 38.31 -1.45
N LEU A 418 -8.63 37.93 -1.65
CA LEU A 418 -7.51 38.23 -0.75
C LEU A 418 -6.87 39.56 -1.17
N LYS A 419 -7.40 40.66 -0.62
CA LYS A 419 -6.87 42.00 -0.91
C LYS A 419 -5.55 42.31 -0.21
N GLU A 420 -5.26 41.62 0.89
CA GLU A 420 -4.08 41.86 1.71
C GLU A 420 -3.37 40.52 1.99
N ILE A 421 -2.09 40.45 1.66
CA ILE A 421 -1.24 39.28 1.92
C ILE A 421 -0.22 39.69 2.98
N GLU A 422 -0.35 39.13 4.18
CA GLU A 422 0.61 39.35 5.27
C GLU A 422 1.91 38.59 4.98
N MET A 423 2.95 39.29 4.52
CA MET A 423 4.21 38.65 4.12
C MET A 423 4.95 37.97 5.28
N GLN A 424 4.75 38.46 6.50
CA GLN A 424 5.39 37.96 7.72
C GLN A 424 5.09 36.48 7.97
N GLN A 425 3.93 35.99 7.51
CA GLN A 425 3.55 34.59 7.69
C GLN A 425 4.52 33.61 6.97
N PHE A 426 5.30 34.09 6.00
CA PHE A 426 6.18 33.24 5.19
C PHE A 426 7.65 33.23 5.65
N PHE A 427 8.14 34.23 6.39
CA PHE A 427 9.58 34.45 6.63
C PHE A 427 10.29 33.28 7.31
N ASN A 428 9.64 32.62 8.28
CA ASN A 428 10.23 31.49 9.01
C ASN A 428 9.94 30.12 8.39
N HIS A 429 9.21 30.10 7.28
CA HIS A 429 8.66 28.89 6.68
C HIS A 429 9.12 28.67 5.25
N ALA A 430 9.69 29.67 4.57
CA ALA A 430 10.10 29.54 3.18
C ALA A 430 11.36 30.33 2.85
N GLU A 431 12.20 29.80 1.95
CA GLU A 431 13.34 30.56 1.38
C GLU A 431 12.86 31.50 0.27
N LYS A 432 11.91 31.02 -0.53
CA LYS A 432 11.36 31.72 -1.69
C LYS A 432 9.84 31.69 -1.70
N LEU A 433 9.24 32.79 -2.10
CA LEU A 433 7.78 32.90 -2.26
C LEU A 433 7.45 33.33 -3.69
N LEU A 434 6.66 32.51 -4.38
CA LEU A 434 6.02 32.87 -5.64
C LEU A 434 4.56 33.20 -5.38
N LEU A 435 4.22 34.49 -5.43
CA LEU A 435 2.83 34.94 -5.44
C LEU A 435 2.31 34.88 -6.88
N ILE A 436 1.23 34.15 -7.12
CA ILE A 436 0.55 34.11 -8.42
C ILE A 436 -0.82 34.77 -8.25
N LYS A 437 -1.13 35.75 -9.10
CA LYS A 437 -2.43 36.44 -9.06
C LYS A 437 -3.53 35.54 -9.61
N GLY A 438 -4.62 35.40 -8.86
CA GLY A 438 -5.77 34.56 -9.19
C GLY A 438 -5.64 33.13 -8.69
N CYS A 439 -6.79 32.48 -8.49
CA CYS A 439 -6.89 31.09 -8.09
C CYS A 439 -8.00 30.42 -8.91
N ASP A 440 -7.62 29.85 -10.04
CA ASP A 440 -8.52 29.02 -10.84
C ASP A 440 -7.91 27.62 -10.93
N GLN A 441 -8.43 26.72 -10.10
CA GLN A 441 -7.99 25.32 -10.08
C GLN A 441 -8.31 24.57 -11.38
N ASN A 442 -9.17 25.11 -12.24
CA ASN A 442 -9.52 24.54 -13.55
C ASN A 442 -8.65 25.07 -14.69
N LYS A 443 -7.86 26.11 -14.44
CA LYS A 443 -6.95 26.67 -15.44
C LYS A 443 -5.74 25.76 -15.60
N ASN A 444 -5.41 25.45 -16.85
CA ASN A 444 -4.25 24.64 -17.16
C ASN A 444 -2.97 25.48 -17.11
N THR A 445 -2.33 25.50 -15.94
CA THR A 445 -1.02 26.15 -15.72
C THR A 445 0.09 25.09 -15.76
N ASP A 446 1.18 25.34 -16.50
CA ASP A 446 2.31 24.42 -16.61
C ASP A 446 3.25 24.55 -15.40
N TYR A 447 2.83 24.04 -14.25
CA TYR A 447 3.67 23.96 -13.04
C TYR A 447 4.84 22.98 -13.19
N ASN A 448 4.76 22.05 -14.14
CA ASN A 448 5.87 21.16 -14.45
C ASN A 448 7.12 21.94 -14.88
N ALA A 449 6.93 23.02 -15.64
CA ALA A 449 8.03 23.92 -16.01
C ALA A 449 8.64 24.65 -14.80
N LEU A 450 7.85 24.98 -13.77
CA LEU A 450 8.38 25.55 -12.53
C LEU A 450 9.26 24.55 -11.79
N ILE A 451 8.74 23.34 -11.59
CA ILE A 451 9.40 22.28 -10.82
C ILE A 451 10.69 21.80 -11.50
N SER A 452 10.66 21.63 -12.82
CA SER A 452 11.78 21.04 -13.57
C SER A 452 12.81 22.05 -14.07
N GLN A 453 12.40 23.29 -14.33
CA GLN A 453 13.22 24.28 -15.05
C GLN A 453 13.24 25.67 -14.39
N GLY A 454 12.58 25.83 -13.25
CA GLY A 454 12.56 27.06 -12.47
C GLY A 454 11.64 28.17 -13.02
N ILE A 455 11.65 29.31 -12.31
CA ILE A 455 10.69 30.39 -12.51
C ILE A 455 10.76 31.04 -13.91
N GLN A 456 11.94 31.13 -14.53
CA GLN A 456 12.09 31.73 -15.85
C GLN A 456 11.32 30.94 -16.92
N ASN A 457 11.41 29.61 -16.89
CA ASN A 457 10.71 28.75 -17.83
C ASN A 457 9.21 28.67 -17.53
N PHE A 458 8.84 28.62 -16.26
CA PHE A 458 7.44 28.74 -15.83
C PHE A 458 6.80 30.01 -16.39
N SER A 459 7.48 31.14 -16.21
CA SER A 459 7.09 32.45 -16.70
C SER A 459 6.93 32.45 -18.23
N ARG A 460 7.92 31.95 -18.96
CA ARG A 460 7.87 31.87 -20.44
C ARG A 460 6.68 31.09 -20.97
N LYS A 461 6.34 29.96 -20.32
CA LYS A 461 5.23 29.10 -20.76
C LYS A 461 3.86 29.59 -20.33
N ASN A 462 3.76 30.25 -19.19
CA ASN A 462 2.49 30.71 -18.62
C ASN A 462 2.31 32.22 -18.83
N LYS A 463 2.28 32.64 -20.10
CA LYS A 463 2.36 34.08 -20.45
C LYS A 463 1.25 34.96 -19.88
N HIS A 464 0.13 34.33 -19.56
CA HIS A 464 -1.10 34.96 -19.12
C HIS A 464 -1.16 35.17 -17.59
N LEU A 465 -0.14 34.75 -16.83
CA LEU A 465 -0.12 34.87 -15.38
C LEU A 465 0.62 36.13 -14.94
N ALA A 466 -0.01 36.89 -14.05
CA ALA A 466 0.71 37.84 -13.22
C ALA A 466 1.27 37.14 -11.98
N PHE A 467 2.52 37.41 -11.65
CA PHE A 467 3.20 36.81 -10.51
C PHE A 467 4.31 37.72 -9.95
N ILE A 468 4.74 37.44 -8.73
CA ILE A 468 5.92 38.07 -8.10
C ILE A 468 6.70 36.97 -7.37
N GLN A 469 7.98 36.85 -7.68
CA GLN A 469 8.93 35.97 -6.99
C GLN A 469 9.74 36.79 -5.99
N PHE A 470 9.64 36.42 -4.71
CA PHE A 470 10.42 36.99 -3.62
C PHE A 470 11.53 36.04 -3.19
N HIS A 471 12.64 36.62 -2.76
CA HIS A 471 13.62 35.97 -1.89
C HIS A 471 13.36 36.43 -0.46
N LEU A 472 12.78 35.57 0.36
CA LEU A 472 12.21 35.95 1.64
C LEU A 472 13.24 36.46 2.65
N PRO A 473 14.45 35.87 2.79
CA PRO A 473 15.47 36.41 3.71
C PRO A 473 15.87 37.84 3.37
N SER A 474 16.01 38.16 2.07
CA SER A 474 16.32 39.52 1.62
C SER A 474 15.14 40.47 1.88
N PHE A 475 13.91 40.01 1.64
CA PHE A 475 12.71 40.82 1.88
C PHE A 475 12.48 41.09 3.38
N GLU A 476 12.69 40.09 4.26
CA GLU A 476 12.53 40.21 5.71
C GLU A 476 13.36 41.36 6.28
N SER A 477 14.60 41.54 5.78
CA SER A 477 15.48 42.64 6.19
C SER A 477 14.90 44.03 5.96
N LYS A 478 13.92 44.14 5.04
CA LYS A 478 13.22 45.38 4.66
C LYS A 478 11.75 45.40 5.07
N ALA A 479 11.22 44.32 5.64
CA ALA A 479 9.80 44.16 5.89
C ALA A 479 9.20 45.27 6.78
N LYS A 480 9.94 45.74 7.79
CA LYS A 480 9.49 46.83 8.68
C LYS A 480 9.25 48.15 7.93
N GLU A 481 10.08 48.46 6.94
CA GLU A 481 9.98 49.67 6.13
C GLU A 481 8.86 49.57 5.08
N LEU A 482 8.40 48.35 4.78
CA LEU A 482 7.39 48.04 3.77
C LEU A 482 6.04 47.63 4.39
N LEU A 483 5.85 47.82 5.70
CA LEU A 483 4.65 47.41 6.44
C LEU A 483 3.35 48.06 5.93
N HIS A 484 3.44 49.25 5.33
CA HIS A 484 2.29 49.97 4.78
C HIS A 484 1.79 49.39 3.45
N ILE A 485 2.57 48.50 2.83
CA ILE A 485 2.24 47.89 1.53
C ILE A 485 1.29 46.73 1.74
N LYS A 486 0.04 46.93 1.32
CA LYS A 486 -1.03 45.93 1.42
C LYS A 486 -1.19 45.08 0.15
N ASN A 487 -0.89 45.66 -1.02
CA ASN A 487 -0.99 44.99 -2.31
C ASN A 487 0.32 45.11 -3.11
N PHE A 488 1.09 44.02 -3.14
CA PHE A 488 2.36 43.96 -3.85
C PHE A 488 2.22 44.00 -5.38
N PHE A 489 1.08 43.57 -5.94
CA PHE A 489 0.85 43.66 -7.38
C PHE A 489 0.69 45.11 -7.83
N ASP A 490 -0.06 45.92 -7.07
CA ASP A 490 -0.23 47.35 -7.35
C ASP A 490 1.10 48.11 -7.20
N LEU A 491 1.90 47.74 -6.18
CA LEU A 491 3.24 48.28 -5.98
C LEU A 491 4.07 48.10 -7.26
N VAL A 492 4.32 46.84 -7.66
CA VAL A 492 5.22 46.53 -8.77
C VAL A 492 4.67 46.95 -10.13
N GLN A 493 3.35 47.12 -10.28
CA GLN A 493 2.73 47.63 -11.51
C GLN A 493 3.17 49.06 -11.84
N SER A 494 3.37 49.90 -10.81
CA SER A 494 3.77 51.30 -11.01
C SER A 494 5.16 51.46 -11.61
N ARG A 495 6.07 50.48 -11.40
CA ARG A 495 7.43 50.43 -11.97
C ARG A 495 8.24 51.72 -11.78
N ASP A 496 7.91 52.52 -10.77
CA ASP A 496 8.46 53.84 -10.54
C ASP A 496 9.55 53.80 -9.47
N VAL A 497 10.80 53.57 -9.87
CA VAL A 497 11.96 53.45 -8.97
C VAL A 497 12.20 54.70 -8.10
N SER A 498 11.55 55.82 -8.38
CA SER A 498 11.66 57.03 -7.55
C SER A 498 10.89 56.94 -6.24
N LYS A 499 9.90 56.04 -6.13
CA LYS A 499 9.09 55.92 -4.91
C LYS A 499 9.91 55.36 -3.73
N PRO A 500 9.63 55.80 -2.49
CA PRO A 500 10.37 55.35 -1.31
C PRO A 500 10.45 53.83 -1.15
N GLU A 501 9.37 53.12 -1.51
CA GLU A 501 9.28 51.66 -1.40
C GLU A 501 10.35 50.95 -2.25
N PHE A 502 10.59 51.44 -3.47
CA PHE A 502 11.58 50.84 -4.38
C PHE A 502 13.01 51.24 -4.00
N GLN A 503 13.20 52.44 -3.45
CA GLN A 503 14.48 52.86 -2.87
C GLN A 503 14.86 51.98 -1.66
N THR A 504 13.89 51.67 -0.79
CA THR A 504 14.04 50.72 0.32
C THR A 504 14.45 49.32 -0.16
N LEU A 505 13.87 48.85 -1.27
CA LEU A 505 14.25 47.60 -1.94
C LEU A 505 15.59 47.72 -2.70
N GLY A 506 16.19 48.92 -2.77
CA GLY A 506 17.46 49.17 -3.43
C GLY A 506 17.41 49.06 -4.95
N TRP A 507 16.24 49.23 -5.56
CA TRP A 507 16.06 49.15 -7.01
C TRP A 507 16.68 50.37 -7.71
N ARG A 508 17.46 50.10 -8.76
CA ARG A 508 18.09 51.14 -9.58
C ARG A 508 17.47 51.26 -10.97
N ASN A 509 17.19 50.10 -11.57
CA ASN A 509 16.57 49.98 -12.88
C ASN A 509 15.63 48.75 -12.88
N ILE A 510 14.68 48.73 -13.81
CA ILE A 510 13.79 47.59 -14.05
C ILE A 510 13.83 47.29 -15.54
N GLU A 511 14.22 46.06 -15.89
CA GLU A 511 14.36 45.65 -17.28
C GLU A 511 13.38 44.52 -17.60
N TRP A 512 12.80 44.58 -18.81
CA TRP A 512 12.05 43.46 -19.36
C TRP A 512 13.03 42.41 -19.88
N TYR A 513 12.92 41.19 -19.37
CA TYR A 513 13.82 40.10 -19.70
C TYR A 513 13.11 39.12 -20.63
N GLU A 514 13.37 39.24 -21.94
CA GLU A 514 12.66 38.50 -23.00
C GLU A 514 12.66 36.98 -22.80
N ASP A 515 13.78 36.41 -22.36
CA ASP A 515 13.90 34.96 -22.15
C ASP A 515 12.91 34.43 -21.10
N SER A 516 12.61 35.25 -20.09
CA SER A 516 11.65 34.92 -19.04
C SER A 516 10.26 35.49 -19.30
N GLN A 517 10.11 36.42 -20.25
CA GLN A 517 8.90 37.20 -20.48
C GLN A 517 8.40 37.89 -19.18
N ALA A 518 9.32 38.46 -18.39
CA ALA A 518 9.01 39.09 -17.12
C ALA A 518 10.01 40.22 -16.80
N TYR A 519 9.66 41.07 -15.85
CA TYR A 519 10.51 42.14 -15.37
C TYR A 519 11.48 41.63 -14.31
N LYS A 520 12.74 42.06 -14.41
CA LYS A 520 13.78 41.82 -13.41
C LYS A 520 14.32 43.16 -12.91
N PRO A 521 14.23 43.45 -11.61
CA PRO A 521 14.86 44.63 -11.05
C PRO A 521 16.37 44.43 -10.93
N GLN A 522 17.13 45.48 -11.18
CA GLN A 522 18.53 45.55 -10.78
C GLN A 522 18.57 46.21 -9.40
N ALA A 523 18.84 45.42 -8.36
CA ALA A 523 18.78 45.86 -6.98
C ALA A 523 20.07 45.57 -6.22
N VAL A 524 20.31 46.32 -5.14
CA VAL A 524 21.35 46.00 -4.15
C VAL A 524 20.87 44.88 -3.21
N VAL A 525 19.55 44.80 -3.01
CA VAL A 525 18.88 43.77 -2.22
C VAL A 525 17.92 43.03 -3.14
N ASP A 526 18.20 41.76 -3.43
CA ASP A 526 17.41 40.93 -4.35
C ASP A 526 16.12 40.39 -3.69
N ALA A 527 15.37 41.27 -3.01
CA ALA A 527 14.14 40.91 -2.30
C ALA A 527 13.00 40.49 -3.25
N ILE A 528 12.95 41.05 -4.46
CA ILE A 528 12.07 40.64 -5.55
C ILE A 528 12.96 40.23 -6.72
N GLU A 529 12.93 38.95 -7.09
CA GLU A 529 13.83 38.38 -8.10
C GLU A 529 13.27 38.54 -9.52
N LEU A 530 11.95 38.38 -9.68
CA LEU A 530 11.27 38.38 -10.97
C LEU A 530 9.78 38.67 -10.80
N PHE A 531 9.16 39.47 -11.67
CA PHE A 531 7.72 39.71 -11.59
C PHE A 531 7.08 39.99 -12.95
N ARG A 532 5.78 39.76 -13.02
CA ARG A 532 4.94 40.16 -14.15
C ARG A 532 3.60 40.65 -13.63
N THR A 533 3.12 41.76 -14.16
CA THR A 533 1.78 42.28 -13.89
C THR A 533 0.86 42.01 -15.06
N GLU A 534 -0.45 42.09 -14.82
CA GLU A 534 -1.43 42.04 -15.91
C GLU A 534 -1.10 43.15 -16.92
N THR A 535 -1.03 42.78 -18.19
CA THR A 535 -1.05 43.73 -19.29
C THR A 535 -2.48 44.25 -19.39
N ASN A 536 -2.67 45.57 -19.23
CA ASN A 536 -3.94 46.23 -19.54
C ASN A 536 -4.36 45.95 -20.98
#